data_AF-A0A959CHJ0-F1
#
_entry.id   AF-A0A959CHJ0-F1
#
_cell.length_a   1.000
_cell.length_b   1.000
_cell.length_c   1.000
_cell.angle_alpha   90.00
_cell.angle_beta   90.00
_cell.angle_gamma   90.00
#
_symmetry.space_group_name_H-M   'P 1'
#
loop_
_entity.id
_entity.type
_entity.pdbx_description
1 polymer ?
#
loop_
_entity_poly.entity_id
_entity_poly.type
_entity_poly.pdbx_seq_one_letter_code
_entity_poly.pdbx_strand_id
1 'polypeptide(L)'
;PANVHNRQIQFKDAGAQETIARSGDRVYVRSEQPLPNASQPFLPQAYDTKTINQFILNSIRYKGPCNYCSIRTLNPLEATIHSTPRDIQREPEGKARSTVRNYQFGFTFAPFGDPETACHFLGWDFPHIHEQVMNMDPQWYSFADLITLVRVINLDIENFCQKNHIKDIPTVSGVCNHWAGNSIYHQHYQFFHLPELPVLSKKLGTRKVAGKEGVEVFRLEWGMPVYEIRASVRNREAAILAAESVARLWEQLNDEVGEEERYDLSYGNGIKIKQYTQNTFVTIEGEELRALFVPRHRSRLNAVYKLKDRNKELQKNNLGVLETLGYFIIDDKEEFDLLKELSPSERNACARSWLAQVTPPYDEAAFEARLQ
;
A
#
# COMPACT_ATOMS: atom_id res chain seq x y z
N PRO A 1 17.47 -23.24 2.26
CA PRO A 1 17.07 -23.52 0.86
C PRO A 1 15.55 -23.57 0.75
N ALA A 2 14.99 -22.64 -0.02
CA ALA A 2 13.57 -22.66 -0.36
C ALA A 2 13.29 -23.84 -1.30
N ASN A 3 12.26 -24.65 -1.01
CA ASN A 3 11.80 -25.68 -1.93
C ASN A 3 10.93 -25.00 -3.00
N VAL A 4 11.34 -25.10 -4.27
CA VAL A 4 10.65 -24.50 -5.44
C VAL A 4 9.27 -25.08 -5.73
N HIS A 5 8.96 -26.24 -5.13
CA HIS A 5 7.66 -26.90 -5.18
C HIS A 5 6.89 -26.77 -3.86
N ASN A 6 7.39 -25.99 -2.90
CA ASN A 6 6.66 -25.74 -1.66
C ASN A 6 5.42 -24.90 -1.96
N ARG A 7 4.25 -25.36 -1.48
CA ARG A 7 2.97 -24.62 -1.57
C ARG A 7 3.04 -23.22 -0.94
N GLN A 8 4.05 -22.95 -0.11
CA GLN A 8 4.32 -21.67 0.55
C GLN A 8 5.12 -20.67 -0.32
N ILE A 9 5.69 -21.10 -1.45
CA ILE A 9 6.43 -20.28 -2.41
C ILE A 9 5.77 -20.48 -3.76
N GLN A 10 4.76 -19.66 -4.06
CA GLN A 10 4.11 -19.70 -5.37
C GLN A 10 4.91 -18.83 -6.34
N PHE A 11 5.67 -19.48 -7.23
CA PHE A 11 6.20 -18.83 -8.43
C PHE A 11 5.03 -18.64 -9.38
N LYS A 12 4.71 -17.38 -9.69
CA LYS A 12 3.52 -17.02 -10.48
C LYS A 12 3.80 -16.94 -11.98
N ASP A 13 5.08 -17.00 -12.38
CA ASP A 13 5.53 -17.23 -13.75
C ASP A 13 6.05 -18.68 -13.84
N ALA A 14 5.33 -19.52 -14.59
CA ALA A 14 5.70 -20.91 -14.81
C ALA A 14 7.05 -21.03 -15.55
N GLY A 15 7.40 -20.07 -16.42
CA GLY A 15 8.68 -20.02 -17.12
C GLY A 15 9.84 -19.70 -16.18
N ALA A 16 9.66 -18.74 -15.26
CA ALA A 16 10.63 -18.46 -14.21
C ALA A 16 10.77 -19.64 -13.23
N GLN A 17 9.66 -20.27 -12.84
CA GLN A 17 9.67 -21.46 -11.99
C GLN A 17 10.45 -22.62 -12.65
N GLU A 18 10.20 -22.88 -13.93
CA GLU A 18 10.90 -23.91 -14.69
C GLU A 18 12.38 -23.58 -14.86
N THR A 19 12.73 -22.32 -15.15
CA THR A 19 14.12 -21.87 -15.30
C THR A 19 14.90 -22.07 -14.01
N ILE A 20 14.32 -21.68 -12.87
CA ILE A 20 14.93 -21.82 -11.54
C ILE A 20 15.00 -23.30 -11.13
N ALA A 21 13.98 -24.11 -11.44
CA ALA A 21 14.00 -25.55 -11.16
C ALA A 21 15.04 -26.29 -12.01
N ARG A 22 15.25 -25.87 -13.27
CA ARG A 22 16.24 -26.46 -14.18
C ARG A 22 17.68 -26.05 -13.88
N SER A 23 17.91 -24.91 -13.24
CA SER A 23 19.28 -24.45 -12.95
C SER A 23 19.99 -25.30 -11.88
N GLY A 24 19.24 -26.02 -11.06
CA GLY A 24 19.78 -26.84 -9.97
C GLY A 24 20.38 -26.00 -8.82
N ASP A 25 20.28 -24.68 -8.92
CA ASP A 25 20.79 -23.76 -7.91
C ASP A 25 19.96 -23.85 -6.64
N ARG A 26 20.63 -23.66 -5.51
CA ARG A 26 19.91 -23.48 -4.25
C ARG A 26 19.21 -22.13 -4.29
N VAL A 27 17.88 -22.14 -4.24
CA VAL A 27 17.08 -20.92 -4.21
C VAL A 27 17.11 -20.30 -2.82
N TYR A 28 17.49 -19.03 -2.77
CA TYR A 28 17.53 -18.21 -1.58
C TYR A 28 16.70 -16.94 -1.80
N VAL A 29 16.07 -16.48 -0.73
CA VAL A 29 15.30 -15.23 -0.71
C VAL A 29 16.30 -14.07 -0.72
N ARG A 30 16.22 -13.18 -1.71
CA ARG A 30 17.03 -11.96 -1.74
C ARG A 30 16.45 -10.97 -0.73
N SER A 31 17.28 -10.58 0.24
CA SER A 31 17.00 -9.44 1.11
C SER A 31 17.87 -8.26 0.65
N GLU A 32 17.35 -7.04 0.73
CA GLU A 32 18.16 -5.83 0.52
C GLU A 32 19.20 -5.64 1.63
N GLN A 33 18.99 -6.25 2.81
CA GLN A 33 19.98 -6.35 3.88
C GLN A 33 19.91 -7.72 4.59
N PRO A 34 21.02 -8.36 4.96
CA PRO A 34 20.98 -9.43 5.95
C PRO A 34 20.27 -8.89 7.19
N LEU A 35 19.39 -9.69 7.83
CA LEU A 35 18.90 -9.34 9.16
C LEU A 35 20.15 -9.01 9.99
N PRO A 36 20.31 -7.76 10.49
CA PRO A 36 21.45 -7.43 11.33
C PRO A 36 21.42 -8.45 12.45
N ASN A 37 22.56 -9.09 12.72
CA ASN A 37 22.73 -10.15 13.74
C ASN A 37 21.70 -9.95 14.85
N ALA A 38 20.59 -10.69 14.81
CA ALA A 38 19.44 -10.42 15.67
C ALA A 38 19.83 -10.86 17.08
N SER A 39 20.61 -10.03 17.76
CA SER A 39 21.00 -10.23 19.14
C SER A 39 19.78 -9.90 19.98
N GLN A 40 18.91 -10.91 20.09
CA GLN A 40 17.70 -10.99 20.90
C GLN A 40 16.51 -10.16 20.39
N PRO A 41 15.41 -10.82 19.96
CA PRO A 41 14.14 -10.12 19.73
C PRO A 41 13.63 -9.53 21.06
N PHE A 42 13.08 -8.32 21.03
CA PHE A 42 12.41 -7.76 22.19
C PHE A 42 11.11 -8.54 22.44
N LEU A 43 10.98 -9.13 23.63
CA LEU A 43 9.80 -9.85 24.06
C LEU A 43 9.27 -9.25 25.37
N PRO A 44 7.95 -9.19 25.59
CA PRO A 44 7.41 -8.88 26.90
C PRO A 44 7.99 -9.83 27.96
N GLN A 45 8.18 -9.35 29.19
CA GLN A 45 8.89 -10.07 30.27
C GLN A 45 8.37 -11.50 30.53
N ALA A 46 7.07 -11.75 30.30
CA ALA A 46 6.45 -13.07 30.42
C ALA A 46 6.93 -14.09 29.36
N TYR A 47 7.49 -13.63 28.25
CA TYR A 47 7.93 -14.43 27.11
C TYR A 47 9.45 -14.34 26.86
N ASP A 48 10.17 -13.47 27.58
CA ASP A 48 11.62 -13.32 27.51
C ASP A 48 12.36 -14.46 28.23
N THR A 49 12.22 -15.66 27.68
CA THR A 49 12.94 -16.85 28.14
C THR A 49 13.95 -17.28 27.09
N LYS A 50 15.07 -17.88 27.55
CA LYS A 50 16.11 -18.40 26.66
C LYS A 50 15.56 -19.40 25.63
N THR A 51 14.57 -20.21 26.02
CA THR A 51 13.92 -21.20 25.15
C THR A 51 13.10 -20.54 24.05
N ILE A 52 12.28 -19.54 24.38
CA ILE A 52 11.47 -18.80 23.40
C ILE A 52 12.39 -17.99 22.47
N ASN A 53 13.41 -17.32 23.02
CA ASN A 53 14.42 -16.63 22.23
C ASN A 53 15.12 -17.56 21.24
N GLN A 54 15.58 -18.74 21.69
CA GLN A 54 16.22 -19.70 20.80
C GLN A 54 15.25 -20.28 19.76
N PHE A 55 13.99 -20.52 20.13
CA PHE A 55 12.94 -20.95 19.21
C PHE A 55 12.69 -19.91 18.12
N ILE A 56 12.57 -18.63 18.49
CA ILE A 56 12.38 -17.52 17.54
C ILE A 56 13.61 -17.40 16.65
N LEU A 57 14.81 -17.31 17.22
CA LEU A 57 16.06 -17.20 16.47
C LEU A 57 16.23 -18.36 15.49
N ASN A 58 15.98 -19.61 15.91
CA ASN A 58 16.04 -20.77 15.02
C ASN A 58 14.93 -20.72 13.95
N SER A 59 13.75 -20.23 14.29
CA SER A 59 12.60 -20.11 13.38
C SER A 59 12.80 -19.01 12.34
N ILE A 60 13.55 -17.94 12.65
CA ILE A 60 13.83 -16.83 11.72
C ILE A 60 15.18 -16.96 11.01
N ARG A 61 16.11 -17.81 11.51
CA ARG A 61 17.47 -18.04 10.97
C ARG A 61 17.50 -18.34 9.47
N TYR A 62 16.44 -18.95 8.95
CA TYR A 62 16.30 -19.29 7.52
C TYR A 62 15.06 -18.66 6.87
N LYS A 63 14.27 -17.88 7.61
CA LYS A 63 13.12 -17.14 7.08
C LYS A 63 13.58 -15.72 6.77
N GLY A 64 14.11 -15.53 5.57
CA GLY A 64 14.14 -14.20 4.98
C GLY A 64 12.70 -13.76 4.65
N PRO A 65 12.38 -12.46 4.69
CA PRO A 65 11.08 -11.95 4.22
C PRO A 65 10.90 -12.37 2.77
N CYS A 66 9.97 -13.30 2.56
CA CYS A 66 9.73 -13.91 1.28
C CYS A 66 8.74 -13.05 0.53
N ASN A 67 9.24 -12.41 -0.55
CA ASN A 67 8.46 -11.56 -1.43
C ASN A 67 7.22 -12.26 -2.00
N TYR A 68 7.22 -13.60 -2.05
CA TYR A 68 6.16 -14.47 -2.59
C TYR A 68 5.24 -15.08 -1.53
N CYS A 69 5.45 -14.79 -0.24
CA CYS A 69 4.88 -15.63 0.80
C CYS A 69 3.40 -15.36 1.04
N SER A 70 2.62 -16.44 0.96
CA SER A 70 1.21 -16.49 1.35
C SER A 70 1.04 -16.19 2.84
N ILE A 71 -0.08 -15.57 3.17
CA ILE A 71 -0.72 -15.34 4.46
C ILE A 71 -0.28 -16.24 5.63
N ARG A 72 -0.27 -17.57 5.46
CA ARG A 72 0.09 -18.54 6.51
C ARG A 72 1.53 -18.44 7.02
N THR A 73 2.40 -17.76 6.28
CA THR A 73 3.81 -17.59 6.66
C THR A 73 4.05 -16.29 7.41
N LEU A 74 3.24 -15.25 7.17
CA LEU A 74 3.35 -13.95 7.82
C LEU A 74 2.44 -13.85 9.06
N ASN A 75 1.25 -14.45 9.03
CA ASN A 75 0.27 -14.40 10.13
C ASN A 75 -0.26 -15.82 10.47
N PRO A 76 0.23 -16.48 11.52
CA PRO A 76 -0.10 -17.87 11.82
C PRO A 76 -1.49 -18.10 12.49
N LEU A 77 -2.28 -17.04 12.73
CA LEU A 77 -3.59 -17.10 13.38
C LEU A 77 -4.57 -16.21 12.58
N GLU A 78 -5.41 -16.80 11.72
CA GLU A 78 -6.31 -16.00 10.88
C GLU A 78 -7.77 -16.41 10.97
N ALA A 79 -8.63 -15.39 11.06
CA ALA A 79 -10.03 -15.45 10.66
C ALA A 79 -10.11 -15.04 9.18
N THR A 80 -10.33 -16.00 8.29
CA THR A 80 -10.49 -15.74 6.86
C THR A 80 -11.89 -15.17 6.61
N ILE A 81 -11.99 -13.92 6.13
CA ILE A 81 -13.26 -13.34 5.67
C ILE A 81 -13.24 -13.30 4.15
N HIS A 82 -14.14 -14.06 3.52
CA HIS A 82 -14.34 -14.02 2.08
C HIS A 82 -15.28 -12.86 1.73
N SER A 83 -14.77 -11.79 1.12
CA SER A 83 -15.62 -10.74 0.55
C SER A 83 -16.03 -11.11 -0.87
N THR A 84 -17.32 -11.35 -1.10
CA THR A 84 -17.91 -11.44 -2.45
C THR A 84 -18.78 -10.20 -2.65
N PRO A 85 -18.63 -9.42 -3.73
CA PRO A 85 -19.67 -8.47 -4.12
C PRO A 85 -20.95 -9.27 -4.40
N ARG A 86 -21.97 -9.15 -3.53
CA ARG A 86 -23.33 -9.54 -3.90
C ARG A 86 -23.80 -8.51 -4.94
N ASP A 87 -24.29 -9.02 -6.06
CA ASP A 87 -24.83 -8.31 -7.23
C ASP A 87 -23.80 -7.84 -8.28
N ILE A 88 -23.28 -8.80 -9.05
CA ILE A 88 -22.93 -8.55 -10.46
C ILE A 88 -24.19 -8.87 -11.26
N GLN A 89 -25.01 -7.85 -11.52
CA GLN A 89 -25.97 -7.96 -12.62
C GLN A 89 -25.15 -8.19 -13.90
N ARG A 90 -25.50 -9.25 -14.64
CA ARG A 90 -24.95 -9.52 -15.97
C ARG A 90 -25.26 -8.31 -16.85
N GLU A 91 -24.27 -7.48 -17.15
CA GLU A 91 -24.42 -6.54 -18.26
C GLU A 91 -24.57 -7.34 -19.57
N PRO A 92 -25.43 -6.89 -20.50
CA PRO A 92 -25.54 -7.51 -21.81
C PRO A 92 -24.21 -7.42 -22.57
N GLU A 93 -23.82 -8.57 -23.13
CA GLU A 93 -22.81 -8.81 -24.17
C GLU A 93 -21.75 -7.72 -24.42
N GLY A 94 -20.50 -7.99 -23.99
CA GLY A 94 -19.30 -7.43 -24.62
C GLY A 94 -18.36 -6.60 -23.73
N LYS A 95 -18.71 -6.32 -22.46
CA LYS A 95 -17.79 -5.67 -21.51
C LYS A 95 -17.15 -6.70 -20.57
N ALA A 96 -15.84 -6.54 -20.36
CA ALA A 96 -15.01 -7.43 -19.58
C ALA A 96 -15.67 -7.75 -18.22
N ARG A 97 -15.65 -9.04 -17.86
CA ARG A 97 -16.07 -9.51 -16.53
C ARG A 97 -15.35 -8.69 -15.47
N SER A 98 -16.09 -8.02 -14.58
CA SER A 98 -15.53 -7.66 -13.29
C SER A 98 -15.17 -8.98 -12.60
N THR A 99 -13.88 -9.29 -12.54
CA THR A 99 -13.37 -10.47 -11.85
C THR A 99 -13.80 -10.37 -10.39
N VAL A 100 -14.67 -11.28 -9.94
CA VAL A 100 -14.93 -11.48 -8.51
C VAL A 100 -13.63 -11.92 -7.88
N ARG A 101 -13.00 -11.06 -7.07
CA ARG A 101 -11.77 -11.40 -6.34
C ARG A 101 -12.10 -11.82 -4.92
N ASN A 102 -11.36 -12.79 -4.42
CA ASN A 102 -11.40 -13.15 -3.01
C ASN A 102 -10.24 -12.46 -2.30
N TYR A 103 -10.50 -11.94 -1.11
CA TYR A 103 -9.46 -11.46 -0.23
C TYR A 103 -9.37 -12.36 0.99
N GLN A 104 -8.17 -12.48 1.53
CA GLN A 104 -7.94 -13.08 2.83
C GLN A 104 -7.35 -12.01 3.75
N PHE A 105 -7.81 -12.00 5.00
CA PHE A 105 -7.39 -11.00 5.98
C PHE A 105 -6.46 -11.62 7.02
N GLY A 106 -5.36 -10.92 7.29
CA GLY A 106 -4.41 -11.27 8.34
C GLY A 106 -4.15 -10.08 9.23
N PHE A 107 -4.31 -10.26 10.55
CA PHE A 107 -4.02 -9.22 11.54
C PHE A 107 -2.52 -9.19 11.82
N THR A 108 -1.95 -7.99 11.84
CA THR A 108 -0.53 -7.76 12.11
C THR A 108 -0.38 -6.80 13.27
N PHE A 109 0.79 -6.77 13.92
CA PHE A 109 1.09 -5.65 14.82
C PHE A 109 1.06 -4.33 14.02
N ALA A 110 0.44 -3.30 14.59
CA ALA A 110 0.47 -1.96 14.01
C ALA A 110 1.91 -1.40 14.13
N PRO A 111 2.55 -0.97 13.03
CA PRO A 111 3.88 -0.35 13.10
C PRO A 111 3.83 1.07 13.68
N PHE A 112 2.63 1.60 13.93
CA PHE A 112 2.39 2.93 14.49
C PHE A 112 1.19 2.91 15.44
N GLY A 113 1.20 3.83 16.39
CA GLY A 113 0.16 3.96 17.41
C GLY A 113 0.35 3.04 18.61
N ASP A 114 -0.42 3.27 19.67
CA ASP A 114 -0.44 2.40 20.84
C ASP A 114 -1.16 1.08 20.48
N PRO A 115 -0.53 -0.10 20.65
CA PRO A 115 -1.13 -1.39 20.32
C PRO A 115 -2.43 -1.71 21.07
N GLU A 116 -2.74 -1.02 22.18
CA GLU A 116 -4.03 -1.14 22.88
C GLU A 116 -5.17 -0.40 22.15
N THR A 117 -4.84 0.51 21.23
CA THR A 117 -5.80 1.40 20.56
C THR A 117 -5.71 1.38 19.03
N ALA A 118 -4.63 0.83 18.47
CA ALA A 118 -4.38 0.79 17.05
C ALA A 118 -4.83 -0.55 16.43
N CYS A 119 -5.76 -0.47 15.47
CA CYS A 119 -6.07 -1.58 14.58
C CYS A 119 -5.18 -1.48 13.34
N HIS A 120 -4.45 -2.56 13.00
CA HIS A 120 -3.75 -2.70 11.73
C HIS A 120 -3.88 -4.12 11.20
N PHE A 121 -4.40 -4.27 9.98
CA PHE A 121 -4.52 -5.57 9.34
C PHE A 121 -4.35 -5.47 7.83
N LEU A 122 -4.06 -6.62 7.22
CA LEU A 122 -3.78 -6.73 5.81
C LEU A 122 -4.88 -7.50 5.11
N GLY A 123 -5.30 -7.05 3.93
CA GLY A 123 -6.16 -7.79 3.02
C GLY A 123 -5.38 -8.19 1.77
N TRP A 124 -5.19 -9.48 1.56
CA TRP A 124 -4.38 -10.05 0.48
C TRP A 124 -5.27 -10.55 -0.64
N ASP A 125 -4.90 -10.28 -1.89
CA ASP A 125 -5.53 -10.94 -3.02
C ASP A 125 -5.40 -12.47 -2.88
N PHE A 126 -6.48 -13.19 -3.11
CA PHE A 126 -6.50 -14.65 -2.99
C PHE A 126 -7.14 -15.24 -4.24
N PRO A 127 -6.37 -15.38 -5.32
CA PRO A 127 -6.86 -16.00 -6.55
C PRO A 127 -7.24 -17.46 -6.30
N HIS A 128 -8.15 -17.99 -7.14
CA HIS A 128 -8.41 -19.41 -7.15
C HIS A 128 -7.14 -20.21 -7.54
N ILE A 129 -7.09 -21.51 -7.21
CA ILE A 129 -5.89 -22.38 -7.34
C ILE A 129 -5.23 -22.35 -8.74
N HIS A 130 -5.96 -21.93 -9.77
CA HIS A 130 -5.49 -21.88 -11.16
C HIS A 130 -5.24 -20.47 -11.69
N GLU A 131 -5.42 -19.44 -10.87
CA GLU A 131 -5.30 -18.04 -11.26
C GLU A 131 -3.93 -17.47 -10.86
N GLN A 132 -3.37 -16.62 -11.71
CA GLN A 132 -2.15 -15.90 -11.40
C GLN A 132 -2.44 -14.88 -10.31
N VAL A 133 -1.66 -14.98 -9.23
CA VAL A 133 -1.74 -14.03 -8.14
C VAL A 133 -1.13 -12.70 -8.59
N MET A 134 -1.82 -11.60 -8.34
CA MET A 134 -1.34 -10.30 -8.78
C MET A 134 -0.07 -9.85 -8.06
N ASN A 135 0.73 -9.09 -8.78
CA ASN A 135 1.82 -8.33 -8.19
C ASN A 135 1.33 -6.92 -7.81
N MET A 136 2.23 -6.09 -7.30
CA MET A 136 1.89 -4.71 -6.94
C MET A 136 1.91 -3.73 -8.13
N ASP A 137 1.93 -4.20 -9.39
CA ASP A 137 1.82 -3.27 -10.52
C ASP A 137 0.49 -2.52 -10.46
N PRO A 138 0.45 -1.25 -10.92
CA PRO A 138 -0.81 -0.54 -11.06
C PRO A 138 -1.79 -1.34 -11.90
N GLN A 139 -2.95 -1.56 -11.31
CA GLN A 139 -4.11 -2.11 -11.98
C GLN A 139 -5.24 -1.12 -11.73
N TRP A 140 -5.92 -0.68 -12.80
CA TRP A 140 -7.01 0.28 -12.68
C TRP A 140 -8.11 -0.16 -11.69
N TYR A 141 -8.42 -1.46 -11.64
CA TYR A 141 -9.41 -2.03 -10.71
C TYR A 141 -8.92 -2.12 -9.26
N SER A 142 -7.60 -2.07 -8.99
CA SER A 142 -7.06 -2.19 -7.61
C SER A 142 -7.59 -1.09 -6.69
N PHE A 143 -7.84 0.10 -7.25
CA PHE A 143 -8.40 1.23 -6.53
C PHE A 143 -9.91 1.03 -6.24
N ALA A 144 -10.65 0.44 -7.20
CA ALA A 144 -12.05 0.05 -7.01
C ALA A 144 -12.23 -1.02 -5.94
N ASP A 145 -11.32 -1.99 -5.91
CA ASP A 145 -11.25 -3.03 -4.89
C ASP A 145 -11.05 -2.41 -3.51
N LEU A 146 -10.11 -1.46 -3.37
CA LEU A 146 -9.87 -0.75 -2.12
C LEU A 146 -11.10 0.05 -1.65
N ILE A 147 -11.76 0.78 -2.55
CA ILE A 147 -13.02 1.50 -2.25
C ILE A 147 -14.08 0.53 -1.73
N THR A 148 -14.22 -0.62 -2.37
CA THR A 148 -15.18 -1.65 -1.98
C THR A 148 -14.87 -2.23 -0.61
N LEU A 149 -13.61 -2.60 -0.36
CA LEU A 149 -13.16 -3.20 0.89
C LEU A 149 -13.37 -2.24 2.06
N VAL A 150 -12.91 -0.99 1.95
CA VAL A 150 -13.09 0.03 3.00
C VAL A 150 -14.57 0.22 3.32
N ARG A 151 -15.44 0.29 2.29
CA ARG A 151 -16.87 0.46 2.53
C ARG A 151 -17.49 -0.72 3.25
N VAL A 152 -17.21 -1.94 2.80
CA VAL A 152 -17.77 -3.16 3.41
C VAL A 152 -17.31 -3.31 4.86
N ILE A 153 -16.01 -3.12 5.12
CA ILE A 153 -15.42 -3.20 6.46
C ILE A 153 -16.09 -2.18 7.39
N ASN A 154 -16.22 -0.91 6.97
CA ASN A 154 -16.83 0.11 7.82
C ASN A 154 -18.33 -0.13 8.05
N LEU A 155 -19.06 -0.62 7.05
CA LEU A 155 -20.46 -1.00 7.23
C LEU A 155 -20.62 -2.15 8.23
N ASP A 156 -19.73 -3.14 8.19
CA ASP A 156 -19.75 -4.26 9.14
C ASP A 156 -19.40 -3.79 10.57
N ILE A 157 -18.42 -2.88 10.72
CA ILE A 157 -18.10 -2.24 11.99
C ILE A 157 -19.31 -1.46 12.52
N GLU A 158 -19.93 -0.63 11.68
CA GLU A 158 -21.10 0.16 12.05
C GLU A 158 -22.26 -0.73 12.52
N ASN A 159 -22.58 -1.77 11.73
CA ASN A 159 -23.60 -2.76 12.08
C ASN A 159 -23.29 -3.47 13.41
N PHE A 160 -22.03 -3.85 13.64
CA PHE A 160 -21.61 -4.46 14.90
C PHE A 160 -21.77 -3.49 16.07
N CYS A 161 -21.30 -2.25 15.94
CA CYS A 161 -21.40 -1.23 16.97
C CYS A 161 -22.85 -0.90 17.31
N GLN A 162 -23.71 -0.72 16.30
CA GLN A 162 -25.15 -0.49 16.49
C GLN A 162 -25.82 -1.64 17.25
N LYS A 163 -25.55 -2.89 16.85
CA LYS A 163 -26.10 -4.10 17.52
C LYS A 163 -25.65 -4.23 18.97
N ASN A 164 -24.47 -3.72 19.31
CA ASN A 164 -23.89 -3.81 20.65
C ASN A 164 -23.98 -2.48 21.44
N HIS A 165 -24.76 -1.51 20.96
CA HIS A 165 -24.93 -0.20 21.59
C HIS A 165 -23.63 0.58 21.85
N ILE A 166 -22.62 0.37 21.01
CA ILE A 166 -21.36 1.11 21.04
C ILE A 166 -21.59 2.45 20.32
N LYS A 167 -21.39 3.56 21.03
CA LYS A 167 -21.66 4.92 20.52
C LYS A 167 -20.53 5.47 19.65
N ASP A 168 -19.29 5.21 20.05
CA ASP A 168 -18.11 5.68 19.33
C ASP A 168 -17.74 4.63 18.27
N ILE A 169 -18.26 4.83 17.06
CA ILE A 169 -18.03 3.93 15.93
C ILE A 169 -16.71 4.33 15.26
N PRO A 170 -15.66 3.48 15.31
CA PRO A 170 -14.40 3.79 14.67
C PRO A 170 -14.51 3.61 13.15
N THR A 171 -13.90 4.52 12.40
CA THR A 171 -13.73 4.35 10.94
C THR A 171 -12.35 3.77 10.65
N VAL A 172 -12.30 2.78 9.77
CA VAL A 172 -11.08 2.22 9.20
C VAL A 172 -10.81 2.84 7.83
N SER A 173 -9.59 3.32 7.64
CA SER A 173 -9.04 3.68 6.33
C SER A 173 -8.32 2.50 5.71
N GLY A 174 -8.24 2.47 4.39
CA GLY A 174 -7.51 1.46 3.64
C GLY A 174 -6.51 2.09 2.68
N VAL A 175 -5.40 1.40 2.44
CA VAL A 175 -4.35 1.85 1.53
C VAL A 175 -3.78 0.73 0.67
N CYS A 176 -3.26 1.10 -0.50
CA CYS A 176 -2.40 0.25 -1.31
C CYS A 176 -1.19 1.04 -1.81
N ASN A 177 0.00 0.58 -1.43
CA ASN A 177 1.28 1.21 -1.78
C ASN A 177 1.75 0.88 -3.21
N HIS A 178 1.15 -0.10 -3.88
CA HIS A 178 1.68 -0.65 -5.14
C HIS A 178 3.21 -0.86 -5.02
N TRP A 179 4.01 -0.44 -6.00
CA TRP A 179 5.47 -0.48 -5.93
C TRP A 179 6.13 0.77 -5.34
N ALA A 180 5.38 1.62 -4.63
CA ALA A 180 5.87 2.84 -3.99
C ALA A 180 5.67 2.77 -2.46
N GLY A 181 6.72 2.42 -1.71
CA GLY A 181 6.63 2.16 -0.28
C GLY A 181 6.21 0.73 0.06
N ASN A 182 6.56 -0.20 -0.82
CA ASN A 182 6.35 -1.62 -0.59
C ASN A 182 7.58 -2.44 -0.98
N SER A 183 7.79 -3.53 -0.26
CA SER A 183 8.82 -4.55 -0.51
C SER A 183 8.22 -5.91 -0.88
N ILE A 184 6.93 -6.11 -0.66
CA ILE A 184 6.22 -7.39 -0.87
C ILE A 184 5.66 -7.44 -2.29
N TYR A 185 5.97 -8.51 -3.03
CA TYR A 185 5.56 -8.66 -4.43
C TYR A 185 4.04 -8.84 -4.59
N HIS A 186 3.39 -9.55 -3.67
CA HIS A 186 1.97 -9.87 -3.75
C HIS A 186 1.08 -8.67 -3.42
N GLN A 187 0.12 -8.38 -4.31
CA GLN A 187 -0.95 -7.40 -4.07
C GLN A 187 -1.61 -7.58 -2.71
N HIS A 188 -1.57 -6.51 -1.92
CA HIS A 188 -2.24 -6.44 -0.64
C HIS A 188 -2.63 -5.00 -0.32
N TYR A 189 -3.62 -4.91 0.56
CA TYR A 189 -4.11 -3.67 1.13
C TYR A 189 -3.78 -3.65 2.62
N GLN A 190 -3.52 -2.47 3.16
CA GLN A 190 -3.33 -2.26 4.58
C GLN A 190 -4.51 -1.44 5.10
N PHE A 191 -5.05 -1.85 6.24
CA PHE A 191 -6.22 -1.24 6.85
C PHE A 191 -5.88 -0.85 8.27
N PHE A 192 -6.29 0.36 8.65
CA PHE A 192 -6.02 0.89 9.98
C PHE A 192 -6.97 2.02 10.33
N HIS A 193 -7.09 2.30 11.63
CA HIS A 193 -7.71 3.54 12.09
C HIS A 193 -6.67 4.66 12.10
N LEU A 194 -6.95 5.77 11.42
CA LEU A 194 -6.14 6.98 11.48
C LEU A 194 -6.98 8.16 11.95
N PRO A 195 -6.65 8.76 13.11
CA PRO A 195 -7.17 10.06 13.44
C PRO A 195 -6.50 11.11 12.55
N GLU A 196 -7.33 11.93 11.87
CA GLU A 196 -6.96 13.18 11.19
C GLU A 196 -5.81 13.07 10.16
N LEU A 197 -6.14 12.95 8.87
CA LEU A 197 -5.13 13.01 7.81
C LEU A 197 -4.72 14.46 7.50
N PRO A 198 -3.43 14.81 7.61
CA PRO A 198 -2.95 16.17 7.33
C PRO A 198 -3.31 16.68 5.94
N VAL A 199 -3.22 15.81 4.93
CA VAL A 199 -3.57 16.12 3.52
C VAL A 199 -5.06 16.41 3.31
N LEU A 200 -5.94 15.96 4.22
CA LEU A 200 -7.38 16.22 4.19
C LEU A 200 -7.78 17.42 5.06
N SER A 201 -6.81 18.12 5.65
CA SER A 201 -7.03 19.31 6.45
C SER A 201 -7.82 20.37 5.69
N LYS A 202 -8.85 20.93 6.34
CA LYS A 202 -9.70 22.01 5.80
C LYS A 202 -8.93 23.28 5.41
N LYS A 203 -7.64 23.40 5.79
CA LYS A 203 -6.78 24.54 5.45
C LYS A 203 -6.10 24.40 4.09
N LEU A 204 -6.15 23.22 3.46
CA LEU A 204 -5.54 23.00 2.16
C LEU A 204 -6.45 23.50 1.04
N GLY A 205 -5.87 24.25 0.09
CA GLY A 205 -6.55 24.62 -1.12
C GLY A 205 -6.86 23.39 -1.98
N THR A 206 -7.95 23.47 -2.75
CA THR A 206 -8.34 22.43 -3.69
C THR A 206 -8.77 23.06 -5.01
N ARG A 207 -8.41 22.41 -6.11
CA ARG A 207 -8.83 22.80 -7.46
C ARG A 207 -9.59 21.64 -8.09
N LYS A 208 -10.84 21.86 -8.48
CA LYS A 208 -11.61 20.84 -9.21
C LYS A 208 -10.96 20.59 -10.57
N VAL A 209 -10.68 19.32 -10.87
CA VAL A 209 -10.11 18.89 -12.15
C VAL A 209 -11.13 18.20 -13.05
N ALA A 210 -12.07 17.46 -12.46
CA ALA A 210 -13.12 16.75 -13.19
C ALA A 210 -14.36 16.57 -12.29
N GLY A 211 -15.50 16.21 -12.89
CA GLY A 211 -16.68 15.83 -12.13
C GLY A 211 -17.86 15.45 -13.01
N LYS A 212 -18.60 14.42 -12.59
CA LYS A 212 -19.77 13.89 -13.30
C LYS A 212 -20.63 13.10 -12.32
N GLU A 213 -21.96 13.04 -12.51
CA GLU A 213 -22.84 12.10 -11.80
C GLU A 213 -22.69 12.07 -10.26
N GLY A 214 -22.47 13.24 -9.62
CA GLY A 214 -22.34 13.32 -8.16
C GLY A 214 -21.03 12.78 -7.59
N VAL A 215 -20.00 12.62 -8.43
CA VAL A 215 -18.60 12.45 -8.04
C VAL A 215 -17.77 13.62 -8.56
N GLU A 216 -16.85 14.10 -7.73
CA GLU A 216 -15.94 15.19 -8.05
C GLU A 216 -14.49 14.76 -7.83
N VAL A 217 -13.60 15.18 -8.73
CA VAL A 217 -12.15 14.94 -8.60
C VAL A 217 -11.46 16.28 -8.42
N PHE A 218 -10.64 16.39 -7.38
CA PHE A 218 -9.91 17.59 -6.99
C PHE A 218 -8.41 17.33 -7.00
N ARG A 219 -7.63 18.30 -7.46
CA ARG A 219 -6.20 18.41 -7.18
C ARG A 219 -6.01 19.14 -5.85
N LEU A 220 -5.30 18.54 -4.91
CA LEU A 220 -5.00 19.17 -3.61
C LEU A 220 -3.76 20.06 -3.69
N GLU A 221 -3.76 21.22 -3.03
CA GLU A 221 -2.57 22.07 -2.91
C GLU A 221 -1.57 21.49 -1.90
N TRP A 222 -1.01 20.33 -2.25
CA TRP A 222 -0.06 19.57 -1.46
C TRP A 222 1.35 19.70 -2.03
N GLY A 223 2.37 19.33 -1.24
CA GLY A 223 3.78 19.39 -1.66
C GLY A 223 4.16 18.48 -2.85
N MET A 224 3.20 17.68 -3.33
CA MET A 224 3.29 16.84 -4.51
C MET A 224 1.89 16.61 -5.12
N PRO A 225 1.80 15.97 -6.30
CA PRO A 225 0.56 15.49 -6.90
C PRO A 225 -0.26 14.57 -6.00
N VAL A 226 -1.48 15.01 -5.68
CA VAL A 226 -2.52 14.25 -4.99
C VAL A 226 -3.86 14.64 -5.57
N TYR A 227 -4.60 13.64 -6.03
CA TYR A 227 -5.96 13.77 -6.54
C TYR A 227 -6.95 13.15 -5.55
N GLU A 228 -7.95 13.91 -5.13
CA GLU A 228 -9.02 13.47 -4.24
C GLU A 228 -10.31 13.29 -5.03
N ILE A 229 -10.86 12.09 -4.95
CA ILE A 229 -12.18 11.74 -5.46
C ILE A 229 -13.14 11.81 -4.28
N ARG A 230 -14.14 12.70 -4.38
CA ARG A 230 -15.21 12.87 -3.38
C ARG A 230 -16.53 12.39 -3.95
N ALA A 231 -17.22 11.56 -3.19
CA ALA A 231 -18.56 11.10 -3.51
C ALA A 231 -19.33 10.81 -2.22
N SER A 232 -20.66 10.83 -2.27
CA SER A 232 -21.46 10.23 -1.19
C SER A 232 -21.15 8.73 -1.08
N VAL A 233 -21.11 8.18 0.13
CA VAL A 233 -20.99 6.72 0.38
C VAL A 233 -22.08 5.90 -0.33
N ARG A 234 -23.22 6.53 -0.66
CA ARG A 234 -24.34 5.94 -1.40
C ARG A 234 -24.08 5.87 -2.90
N ASN A 235 -23.21 6.74 -3.43
CA ASN A 235 -22.87 6.82 -4.85
C ASN A 235 -21.59 6.04 -5.20
N ARG A 236 -21.54 4.78 -4.78
CA ARG A 236 -20.35 3.92 -4.86
C ARG A 236 -19.90 3.64 -6.29
N GLU A 237 -20.84 3.42 -7.20
CA GLU A 237 -20.52 3.06 -8.60
C GLU A 237 -19.81 4.23 -9.31
N ALA A 238 -20.31 5.46 -9.15
CA ALA A 238 -19.66 6.63 -9.72
C ALA A 238 -18.26 6.86 -9.12
N ALA A 239 -18.10 6.67 -7.80
CA ALA A 239 -16.79 6.76 -7.14
C ALA A 239 -15.78 5.73 -7.68
N ILE A 240 -16.22 4.48 -7.89
CA ILE A 240 -15.41 3.42 -8.48
C ILE A 240 -15.00 3.78 -9.90
N LEU A 241 -15.95 4.19 -10.76
CA LEU A 241 -15.66 4.54 -12.15
C LEU A 241 -14.67 5.71 -12.26
N ALA A 242 -14.78 6.72 -11.39
CA ALA A 242 -13.83 7.82 -11.32
C ALA A 242 -12.44 7.33 -10.90
N ALA A 243 -12.36 6.49 -9.87
CA ALA A 243 -11.11 5.93 -9.36
C ALA A 243 -10.38 5.06 -10.39
N GLU A 244 -11.12 4.18 -11.07
CA GLU A 244 -10.59 3.36 -12.16
C GLU A 244 -10.10 4.23 -13.32
N SER A 245 -10.81 5.31 -13.65
CA SER A 245 -10.42 6.20 -14.74
C SER A 245 -9.11 6.93 -14.44
N VAL A 246 -8.96 7.48 -13.23
CA VAL A 246 -7.70 8.12 -12.79
C VAL A 246 -6.54 7.11 -12.83
N ALA A 247 -6.72 5.92 -12.22
CA ALA A 247 -5.68 4.91 -12.15
C ALA A 247 -5.30 4.36 -13.54
N ARG A 248 -6.28 4.15 -14.42
CA ARG A 248 -6.06 3.68 -15.80
C ARG A 248 -5.28 4.69 -16.63
N LEU A 249 -5.62 5.97 -16.55
CA LEU A 249 -4.90 7.02 -17.28
C LEU A 249 -3.44 7.11 -16.83
N TRP A 250 -3.20 6.92 -15.53
CA TRP A 250 -1.85 6.89 -14.99
C TRP A 250 -1.07 5.65 -15.46
N GLU A 251 -1.72 4.48 -15.42
CA GLU A 251 -1.14 3.23 -15.89
C GLU A 251 -0.71 3.32 -17.36
N GLN A 252 -1.53 3.95 -18.21
CA GLN A 252 -1.28 4.16 -19.65
C GLN A 252 0.01 4.92 -19.95
N LEU A 253 0.50 5.76 -19.03
CA LEU A 253 1.79 6.46 -19.22
C LEU A 253 2.97 5.48 -19.36
N ASN A 254 2.86 4.26 -18.81
CA ASN A 254 3.86 3.22 -19.04
C ASN A 254 3.87 2.76 -20.51
N ASP A 255 2.74 2.80 -21.21
CA ASP A 255 2.64 2.37 -22.61
C ASP A 255 3.14 3.43 -23.60
N GLU A 256 3.25 4.68 -23.15
CA GLU A 256 3.70 5.84 -23.93
C GLU A 256 5.23 5.95 -24.00
N VAL A 257 5.95 5.22 -23.14
CA VAL A 257 7.42 5.15 -23.13
C VAL A 257 7.93 3.86 -23.78
N GLY A 258 9.21 3.87 -24.20
CA GLY A 258 9.88 2.71 -24.79
C GLY A 258 10.06 1.55 -23.79
N GLU A 259 10.26 0.32 -24.28
CA GLU A 259 10.31 -0.88 -23.42
C GLU A 259 11.39 -0.81 -22.32
N GLU A 260 12.55 -0.24 -22.63
CA GLU A 260 13.66 -0.07 -21.66
C GLU A 260 13.32 0.92 -20.54
N GLU A 261 12.53 1.95 -20.84
CA GLU A 261 12.10 2.98 -19.89
C GLU A 261 10.79 2.63 -19.20
N ARG A 262 10.06 1.63 -19.70
CA ARG A 262 8.77 1.18 -19.16
C ARG A 262 8.92 0.41 -17.85
N TYR A 263 10.02 -0.31 -17.70
CA TYR A 263 10.20 -1.28 -16.64
C TYR A 263 11.42 -1.02 -15.76
N ASP A 264 11.25 -1.19 -14.46
CA ASP A 264 12.31 -1.36 -13.49
C ASP A 264 12.60 -2.87 -13.35
N LEU A 265 13.85 -3.26 -13.63
CA LEU A 265 14.32 -4.65 -13.60
C LEU A 265 15.15 -4.96 -12.33
N SER A 266 15.28 -4.00 -11.41
CA SER A 266 16.14 -4.10 -10.22
C SER A 266 15.73 -5.21 -9.25
N TYR A 267 14.45 -5.62 -9.28
CA TYR A 267 13.89 -6.65 -8.41
C TYR A 267 14.51 -8.03 -8.64
N GLY A 268 15.07 -8.28 -9.84
CA GLY A 268 15.70 -9.55 -10.22
C GLY A 268 14.68 -10.64 -10.59
N ASN A 269 15.17 -11.87 -10.82
CA ASN A 269 14.36 -13.03 -11.24
C ASN A 269 13.50 -12.81 -12.50
N GLY A 270 13.91 -11.91 -13.39
CA GLY A 270 13.15 -11.56 -14.60
C GLY A 270 11.87 -10.76 -14.34
N ILE A 271 11.63 -10.32 -13.10
CA ILE A 271 10.45 -9.50 -12.77
C ILE A 271 10.61 -8.11 -13.40
N LYS A 272 9.64 -7.74 -14.24
CA LYS A 272 9.48 -6.41 -14.80
C LYS A 272 8.46 -5.63 -13.97
N ILE A 273 8.86 -4.51 -13.39
CA ILE A 273 7.98 -3.63 -12.60
C ILE A 273 7.66 -2.38 -13.40
N LYS A 274 6.40 -1.98 -13.52
CA LYS A 274 6.04 -0.73 -14.21
C LYS A 274 6.63 0.51 -13.48
N GLN A 275 7.22 1.44 -14.24
CA GLN A 275 7.88 2.62 -13.70
C GLN A 275 6.90 3.65 -13.13
N TYR A 276 5.84 3.97 -13.88
CA TYR A 276 4.72 4.74 -13.34
C TYR A 276 3.90 3.82 -12.44
N THR A 277 3.95 4.11 -11.14
CA THR A 277 3.31 3.36 -10.04
C THR A 277 2.48 4.32 -9.17
N GLN A 278 1.84 3.87 -8.09
CA GLN A 278 0.89 4.74 -7.40
C GLN A 278 0.75 4.43 -5.91
N ASN A 279 0.34 5.42 -5.13
CA ASN A 279 -0.30 5.15 -3.85
C ASN A 279 -1.78 5.47 -3.93
N THR A 280 -2.57 4.64 -3.27
CA THR A 280 -4.01 4.83 -3.15
C THR A 280 -4.40 4.74 -1.69
N PHE A 281 -5.31 5.62 -1.29
CA PHE A 281 -5.82 5.71 0.07
C PHE A 281 -7.33 5.94 0.01
N VAL A 282 -8.10 5.28 0.87
CA VAL A 282 -9.55 5.47 0.95
C VAL A 282 -9.97 5.58 2.41
N THR A 283 -10.82 6.56 2.70
CA THR A 283 -11.48 6.72 3.99
C THR A 283 -12.95 7.15 3.82
N ILE A 284 -13.68 7.15 4.93
CA ILE A 284 -15.06 7.61 5.02
C ILE A 284 -15.15 8.65 6.14
N GLU A 285 -15.64 9.84 5.82
CA GLU A 285 -15.89 10.92 6.79
C GLU A 285 -17.39 11.25 6.79
N GLY A 286 -18.12 10.76 7.78
CA GLY A 286 -19.58 10.85 7.80
C GLY A 286 -20.20 10.10 6.61
N GLU A 287 -21.01 10.79 5.79
CA GLU A 287 -21.65 10.24 4.59
C GLU A 287 -20.80 10.44 3.31
N GLU A 288 -19.55 10.89 3.44
CA GLU A 288 -18.65 11.16 2.32
C GLU A 288 -17.54 10.11 2.23
N LEU A 289 -17.40 9.51 1.04
CA LEU A 289 -16.26 8.69 0.67
C LEU A 289 -15.18 9.59 0.06
N ARG A 290 -13.96 9.45 0.58
CA ARG A 290 -12.78 10.16 0.09
C ARG A 290 -11.74 9.14 -0.37
N ALA A 291 -11.44 9.15 -1.66
CA ALA A 291 -10.43 8.29 -2.25
C ALA A 291 -9.30 9.15 -2.83
N LEU A 292 -8.08 8.97 -2.33
CA LEU A 292 -6.89 9.71 -2.71
C LEU A 292 -6.02 8.87 -3.65
N PHE A 293 -5.65 9.48 -4.76
CA PHE A 293 -4.68 8.97 -5.72
C PHE A 293 -3.41 9.81 -5.66
N VAL A 294 -2.29 9.17 -5.41
CA VAL A 294 -0.96 9.79 -5.40
C VAL A 294 -0.16 9.18 -6.56
N PRO A 295 0.07 9.92 -7.66
CA PRO A 295 0.92 9.44 -8.74
C PRO A 295 2.37 9.29 -8.24
N ARG A 296 3.02 8.17 -8.55
CA ARG A 296 4.39 7.83 -8.09
C ARG A 296 5.24 7.28 -9.23
N HIS A 297 6.56 7.41 -9.13
CA HIS A 297 7.48 6.86 -10.12
C HIS A 297 8.61 6.08 -9.42
N ARG A 298 8.94 4.88 -9.91
CA ARG A 298 9.92 3.96 -9.30
C ARG A 298 11.31 4.59 -9.11
N SER A 299 11.74 5.46 -10.04
CA SER A 299 13.01 6.19 -9.90
C SER A 299 12.99 7.30 -8.83
N ARG A 300 11.82 7.64 -8.26
CA ARG A 300 11.63 8.74 -7.29
C ARG A 300 10.86 8.27 -6.06
N LEU A 301 11.40 7.26 -5.38
CA LEU A 301 10.80 6.69 -4.16
C LEU A 301 11.58 7.02 -2.89
N ASN A 302 12.84 7.44 -3.01
CA ASN A 302 13.70 7.78 -1.89
C ASN A 302 13.81 9.30 -1.76
N ALA A 303 14.04 9.78 -0.55
CA ALA A 303 14.25 11.19 -0.26
C ALA A 303 15.37 11.39 0.76
N VAL A 304 16.11 12.50 0.61
CA VAL A 304 17.18 12.89 1.54
C VAL A 304 17.03 14.37 1.88
N TYR A 305 17.13 14.71 3.15
CA TYR A 305 17.13 16.09 3.62
C TYR A 305 18.42 16.42 4.37
N LYS A 306 19.18 17.40 3.87
CA LYS A 306 20.43 17.83 4.48
C LYS A 306 20.18 18.94 5.50
N LEU A 307 20.54 18.68 6.76
CA LEU A 307 20.46 19.67 7.83
C LEU A 307 21.69 20.57 7.77
N LYS A 308 21.52 21.77 7.19
CA LYS A 308 22.62 22.73 6.93
C LYS A 308 23.49 22.98 8.16
N ASP A 309 22.89 23.13 9.33
CA ASP A 309 23.60 23.54 10.55
C ASP A 309 24.15 22.38 11.37
N ARG A 310 23.88 21.12 10.98
CA ARG A 310 24.20 19.93 11.77
C ARG A 310 25.12 18.94 11.05
N ASN A 311 25.45 19.19 9.78
CA ASN A 311 26.21 18.26 8.92
C ASN A 311 25.68 16.80 9.00
N LYS A 312 24.35 16.67 9.13
CA LYS A 312 23.62 15.41 9.19
C LYS A 312 22.57 15.38 8.08
N GLU A 313 22.23 14.18 7.64
CA GLU A 313 21.20 13.96 6.64
C GLU A 313 20.11 13.08 7.25
N LEU A 314 18.85 13.42 6.98
CA LEU A 314 17.69 12.57 7.25
C LEU A 314 17.34 11.85 5.96
N GLN A 315 17.37 10.53 5.97
CA GLN A 315 17.11 9.72 4.79
C GLN A 315 15.80 8.96 4.97
N LYS A 316 15.00 8.90 3.91
CA LYS A 316 13.84 8.02 3.88
C LYS A 316 13.84 7.25 2.58
N ASN A 317 14.02 5.95 2.70
CA ASN A 317 13.96 5.04 1.58
C ASN A 317 12.52 4.58 1.36
N ASN A 318 12.12 4.50 0.10
CA ASN A 318 10.86 3.95 -0.33
C ASN A 318 9.65 4.53 0.42
N LEU A 319 9.41 5.85 0.30
CA LEU A 319 8.28 6.52 0.96
C LEU A 319 6.96 5.88 0.52
N GLY A 320 6.16 5.44 1.48
CA GLY A 320 4.81 4.92 1.26
C GLY A 320 3.73 5.98 1.29
N VAL A 321 2.49 5.51 1.19
CA VAL A 321 1.29 6.34 1.15
C VAL A 321 1.18 7.26 2.37
N LEU A 322 1.41 6.74 3.59
CA LEU A 322 1.24 7.53 4.81
C LEU A 322 2.24 8.68 4.87
N GLU A 323 3.48 8.43 4.46
CA GLU A 323 4.51 9.47 4.34
C GLU A 323 4.15 10.52 3.29
N THR A 324 3.61 10.10 2.14
CA THR A 324 3.16 11.05 1.11
C THR A 324 1.94 11.87 1.52
N LEU A 325 1.12 11.38 2.45
CA LEU A 325 -0.09 12.04 2.93
C LEU A 325 0.11 12.83 4.25
N GLY A 326 1.35 12.91 4.74
CA GLY A 326 1.75 13.83 5.80
C GLY A 326 2.06 13.19 7.15
N TYR A 327 2.02 11.86 7.28
CA TYR A 327 2.60 11.19 8.45
C TYR A 327 4.12 11.11 8.30
N PHE A 328 4.84 11.12 9.41
CA PHE A 328 6.30 10.97 9.42
C PHE A 328 6.65 9.68 10.14
N ILE A 329 6.80 8.60 9.37
CA ILE A 329 7.22 7.29 9.88
C ILE A 329 8.74 7.23 9.82
N ILE A 330 9.36 7.09 10.99
CA ILE A 330 10.81 7.08 11.13
C ILE A 330 11.22 5.74 11.73
N ASP A 331 11.99 4.99 10.94
CA ASP A 331 12.38 3.63 11.26
C ASP A 331 13.66 3.60 12.14
N ASP A 332 14.48 4.65 12.07
CA ASP A 332 15.74 4.76 12.80
C ASP A 332 15.62 5.64 14.06
N LYS A 333 16.16 5.14 15.17
CA LYS A 333 16.09 5.85 16.46
C LYS A 333 16.88 7.17 16.45
N GLU A 334 18.04 7.21 15.82
CA GLU A 334 18.88 8.40 15.79
C GLU A 334 18.26 9.50 14.93
N GLU A 335 17.67 9.13 13.79
CA GLU A 335 16.88 10.04 12.96
C GLU A 335 15.63 10.55 13.69
N PHE A 336 14.97 9.69 14.47
CA PHE A 336 13.80 10.09 15.27
C PHE A 336 14.19 11.09 16.36
N ASP A 337 15.26 10.82 17.09
CA ASP A 337 15.77 11.73 18.12
C ASP A 337 16.23 13.06 17.51
N LEU A 338 16.85 13.03 16.32
CA LEU A 338 17.21 14.23 15.57
C LEU A 338 15.99 15.05 15.17
N LEU A 339 14.95 14.40 14.64
CA LEU A 339 13.69 15.06 14.28
C LEU A 339 13.01 15.72 15.48
N LYS A 340 13.09 15.11 16.66
CA LYS A 340 12.55 15.69 17.90
C LYS A 340 13.22 17.00 18.29
N GLU A 341 14.49 17.18 17.96
CA GLU A 341 15.23 18.42 18.23
C GLU A 341 14.99 19.52 17.19
N LEU A 342 14.42 19.18 16.02
CA LEU A 342 14.09 20.16 15.00
C LEU A 342 12.86 20.99 15.40
N SER A 343 12.89 22.28 15.06
CA SER A 343 11.74 23.16 15.15
C SER A 343 10.62 22.72 14.21
N PRO A 344 9.35 23.12 14.47
CA PRO A 344 8.24 22.83 13.56
C PRO A 344 8.49 23.32 12.12
N SER A 345 9.20 24.45 11.95
CA SER A 345 9.55 24.99 10.65
C SER A 345 10.53 24.08 9.89
N GLU A 346 11.55 23.57 10.57
CA GLU A 346 12.53 22.64 9.99
C GLU A 346 11.90 21.29 9.64
N ARG A 347 11.01 20.76 10.48
CA ARG A 347 10.26 19.54 10.16
C ARG A 347 9.37 19.72 8.93
N ASN A 348 8.69 20.87 8.83
CA ASN A 348 7.89 21.20 7.64
C ASN A 348 8.76 21.36 6.39
N ALA A 349 9.95 21.96 6.51
CA ALA A 349 10.90 22.07 5.41
C ALA A 349 11.41 20.70 4.95
N CYS A 350 11.71 19.80 5.89
CA CYS A 350 12.06 18.40 5.62
C CYS A 350 10.94 17.69 4.85
N ALA A 351 9.72 17.73 5.37
CA ALA A 351 8.55 17.10 4.75
C ALA A 351 8.30 17.63 3.32
N ARG A 352 8.32 18.96 3.12
CA ARG A 352 8.17 19.57 1.78
C ARG A 352 9.28 19.14 0.84
N SER A 353 10.52 19.09 1.33
CA SER A 353 11.66 18.64 0.52
C SER A 353 11.50 17.19 0.09
N TRP A 354 11.04 16.30 0.98
CA TRP A 354 10.80 14.91 0.65
C TRP A 354 9.69 14.74 -0.38
N LEU A 355 8.54 15.40 -0.19
CA LEU A 355 7.42 15.37 -1.15
C LEU A 355 7.83 15.86 -2.54
N ALA A 356 8.61 16.94 -2.60
CA ALA A 356 9.14 17.46 -3.86
C ALA A 356 10.08 16.47 -4.56
N GLN A 357 10.94 15.76 -3.82
CA GLN A 357 11.86 14.76 -4.37
C GLN A 357 11.14 13.53 -4.93
N VAL A 358 10.05 13.09 -4.28
CA VAL A 358 9.27 11.92 -4.72
C VAL A 358 8.14 12.24 -5.70
N THR A 359 8.04 13.50 -6.13
CA THR A 359 7.11 13.92 -7.17
C THR A 359 7.51 13.28 -8.51
N PRO A 360 6.60 12.55 -9.19
CA PRO A 360 6.95 11.84 -10.43
C PRO A 360 7.26 12.81 -11.58
N PRO A 361 8.11 12.43 -12.54
CA PRO A 361 8.36 13.20 -13.75
C PRO A 361 7.28 12.93 -14.80
N TYR A 362 6.22 13.75 -14.81
CA TYR A 362 5.15 13.67 -15.81
C TYR A 362 4.59 15.06 -16.11
N ASP A 363 3.86 15.18 -17.21
CA ASP A 363 3.12 16.39 -17.56
C ASP A 363 1.77 16.42 -16.81
N GLU A 364 1.73 17.14 -15.70
CA GLU A 364 0.53 17.30 -14.86
C GLU A 364 -0.64 17.92 -15.65
N ALA A 365 -0.37 18.90 -16.52
CA ALA A 365 -1.42 19.56 -17.29
C ALA A 365 -2.02 18.62 -18.34
N ALA A 366 -1.18 17.85 -19.05
CA ALA A 366 -1.64 16.85 -20.01
C ALA A 366 -2.42 15.70 -19.33
N PHE A 367 -1.97 15.25 -18.16
CA PHE A 367 -2.68 14.24 -17.38
C PHE A 367 -4.06 14.73 -16.93
N GLU A 368 -4.14 15.96 -16.41
CA GLU A 368 -5.40 16.55 -15.97
C GLU A 368 -6.37 16.83 -17.11
N ALA A 369 -5.87 17.21 -18.28
CA ALA A 369 -6.69 17.37 -19.48
C ALA A 369 -7.38 16.06 -19.90
N ARG A 370 -6.75 14.90 -19.63
CA ARG A 370 -7.35 13.58 -19.91
C ARG A 370 -8.39 13.15 -18.86
N LEU A 371 -8.46 13.84 -17.72
CA LEU A 371 -9.44 13.57 -16.66
C LEU A 371 -10.79 14.28 -16.89
N GLN A 372 -10.78 15.37 -17.65
CA GLN A 372 -11.96 16.19 -18.00
C GLN A 372 -12.84 15.46 -19.03
#